data_AF-A0A9D7U267-F1
#
_entry.id   AF-A0A9D7U267-F1
#
_cell.length_a   1.000
_cell.length_b   1.000
_cell.length_c   1.000
_cell.angle_alpha   90.00
_cell.angle_beta   90.00
_cell.angle_gamma   90.00
#
_symmetry.space_group_name_H-M   'P 1'
#
loop_
_entity.id
_entity.type
_entity.pdbx_description
1 polymer ?
#
loop_
_entity_poly.entity_id
_entity_poly.type
_entity_poly.pdbx_seq_one_letter_code
_entity_poly.pdbx_strand_id
1 'polypeptide(L)' 'MTKTYEGIFENGYVVFKEAPEIPKNSKVKVIFEEKDIKKPAEKRKLGTMKGNFKISDDFDEPLKELKDYM' A
#
# COMPACT_ATOMS: atom_id res chain seq x y z
N MET A 1 -28.79 -22.72 -9.21
CA MET A 1 -27.81 -21.98 -10.02
C MET A 1 -27.61 -20.61 -9.36
N THR A 2 -26.39 -20.23 -9.01
CA THR A 2 -26.10 -18.95 -8.37
C THR A 2 -25.81 -17.91 -9.45
N LYS A 3 -26.56 -16.80 -9.49
CA LYS A 3 -26.26 -15.65 -10.35
C LYS A 3 -25.56 -14.59 -9.50
N THR A 4 -24.45 -14.06 -10.00
CA THR A 4 -23.70 -12.97 -9.37
C THR A 4 -23.96 -11.70 -10.16
N TYR A 5 -24.28 -10.60 -9.47
CA TYR A 5 -24.50 -9.30 -10.08
C TYR A 5 -23.46 -8.32 -9.56
N GLU A 6 -22.83 -7.57 -10.46
CA GLU A 6 -21.89 -6.52 -10.11
C GLU A 6 -22.57 -5.16 -10.06
N GLY A 7 -22.16 -4.36 -9.09
CA GLY A 7 -22.71 -3.04 -8.86
C GLY A 7 -21.75 -2.15 -8.10
N ILE A 8 -22.14 -0.88 -8.00
CA ILE A 8 -21.42 0.12 -7.21
C ILE A 8 -22.24 0.36 -5.95
N PHE A 9 -21.59 0.41 -4.80
CA PHE A 9 -22.23 0.78 -3.55
C PHE A 9 -22.06 2.28 -3.31
N GLU A 10 -23.16 3.02 -3.35
CA GLU A 10 -23.20 4.46 -3.11
C GLU A 10 -24.33 4.81 -2.14
N ASN A 11 -24.04 5.64 -1.12
CA ASN A 11 -25.02 6.18 -0.18
C ASN A 11 -25.93 5.12 0.50
N GLY A 12 -25.43 3.90 0.72
CA GLY A 12 -26.20 2.83 1.35
C GLY A 12 -27.02 1.96 0.39
N TYR A 13 -26.97 2.24 -0.92
CA TYR A 13 -27.66 1.49 -1.96
C TYR A 13 -26.65 0.81 -2.90
N VAL A 14 -26.94 -0.42 -3.31
CA VAL A 14 -26.20 -1.11 -4.37
C VAL A 14 -26.88 -0.80 -5.69
N VAL A 15 -26.18 -0.09 -6.58
CA VAL A 15 -26.64 0.21 -7.94
C VAL A 15 -26.04 -0.84 -8.87
N PHE A 16 -26.88 -1.75 -9.37
CA PHE A 16 -26.46 -2.77 -10.33
C PHE A 16 -26.26 -2.16 -11.72
N LYS A 17 -25.23 -2.63 -12.43
CA LYS A 17 -25.02 -2.23 -13.84
C LYS A 17 -26.08 -2.82 -14.77
N GLU A 18 -26.62 -3.98 -14.39
CA GLU A 18 -27.63 -4.70 -15.15
C GLU A 18 -28.86 -4.95 -14.30
N ALA A 19 -30.04 -4.92 -14.91
CA ALA A 19 -31.29 -5.21 -14.23
C ALA A 19 -31.32 -6.71 -13.85
N PRO A 20 -31.32 -7.05 -12.56
CA PRO A 20 -31.31 -8.44 -12.17
C PRO A 20 -32.71 -9.05 -12.39
N GLU A 21 -32.77 -10.16 -13.12
CA GLU A 21 -34.01 -10.92 -13.35
C GLU A 21 -34.39 -11.70 -12.09
N ILE A 22 -34.96 -11.00 -11.10
CA ILE A 22 -35.37 -11.60 -9.82
C ILE A 22 -36.91 -11.60 -9.76
N PRO A 23 -37.56 -12.77 -9.90
CA PRO A 23 -39.02 -12.84 -10.05
C PRO A 23 -39.81 -12.55 -8.77
N LYS A 24 -39.19 -12.64 -7.57
CA LYS A 24 -39.82 -12.39 -6.25
C LYS A 24 -38.79 -11.95 -5.21
N ASN A 25 -39.25 -11.36 -4.10
CA ASN A 25 -38.44 -11.05 -2.90
C ASN A 25 -37.52 -12.23 -2.56
N SER A 26 -36.21 -12.02 -2.70
CA SER A 26 -35.19 -13.07 -2.59
C SER A 26 -34.13 -12.65 -1.59
N LYS A 27 -33.66 -13.61 -0.77
CA LYS A 27 -32.52 -13.38 0.11
C LYS A 27 -31.25 -13.24 -0.72
N VAL A 28 -30.50 -12.16 -0.51
CA VAL A 28 -29.24 -11.88 -1.20
C VAL A 28 -28.09 -11.80 -0.20
N LYS A 29 -26.89 -12.17 -0.65
CA LYS A 29 -25.63 -12.01 0.10
C LYS A 29 -24.79 -10.97 -0.63
N VAL A 30 -24.50 -9.85 0.03
CA VAL A 30 -23.66 -8.78 -0.52
C VAL A 30 -22.24 -8.99 0.01
N ILE A 31 -21.27 -8.99 -0.91
CA ILE A 31 -19.84 -9.11 -0.58
C ILE A 31 -19.19 -7.82 -1.02
N PHE A 32 -18.54 -7.13 -0.09
CA PHE A 32 -17.74 -5.94 -0.37
C PHE A 32 -16.29 -6.36 -0.50
N GLU A 33 -15.72 -6.18 -1.69
CA GLU A 33 -14.28 -6.31 -1.89
C GLU A 33 -13.65 -4.93 -1.67
N GLU A 34 -13.02 -4.75 -0.51
CA GLU A 34 -12.13 -3.62 -0.28
C GLU A 34 -10.91 -3.79 -1.19
N LYS A 35 -10.89 -3.10 -2.32
CA LYS A 35 -9.65 -2.91 -3.06
C LYS A 35 -8.77 -2.04 -2.19
N ASP A 36 -7.72 -2.63 -1.61
CA ASP A 36 -6.59 -1.89 -1.08
C ASP A 36 -6.02 -1.04 -2.23
N ILE A 37 -6.47 0.21 -2.33
CA ILE A 37 -5.84 1.22 -3.15
C ILE A 37 -4.51 1.47 -2.46
N LYS A 38 -3.50 0.66 -2.77
CA LYS A 38 -2.13 0.88 -2.31
C LYS A 38 -1.81 2.32 -2.66
N LYS A 39 -1.75 3.20 -1.64
CA LYS A 39 -1.34 4.58 -1.83
C LYS A 39 -0.03 4.54 -2.61
N PRO A 40 0.11 5.31 -3.70
CA PRO A 40 1.35 5.33 -4.45
C PRO A 40 2.48 5.56 -3.45
N ALA A 41 3.44 4.63 -3.42
CA ALA A 41 4.53 4.67 -2.45
C ALA A 41 5.17 6.06 -2.49
N GLU A 42 5.24 6.71 -1.32
CA GLU A 42 5.81 8.04 -1.22
C GLU A 42 7.26 7.99 -1.72
N LYS A 43 7.60 8.86 -2.69
CA LYS A 43 8.95 8.88 -3.27
C LYS A 43 9.94 9.17 -2.14
N ARG A 44 10.87 8.25 -1.89
CA ARG A 44 11.92 8.44 -0.86
C ARG A 44 12.71 9.70 -1.19
N LYS A 45 12.83 10.60 -0.22
CA LYS A 45 13.68 11.80 -0.35
C LYS A 45 15.14 11.35 -0.42
N LEU A 46 15.86 11.79 -1.45
CA LEU A 46 17.30 11.55 -1.56
C LEU A 46 18.06 12.40 -0.53
N GLY A 47 19.19 11.90 -0.03
CA GLY A 47 20.06 12.66 0.87
C GLY A 47 19.60 12.72 2.33
N THR A 48 18.75 11.79 2.79
CA THR A 48 18.38 11.66 4.22
C THR A 48 19.57 11.42 5.15
N MET A 49 20.69 10.93 4.61
CA MET A 49 21.95 10.72 5.35
C MET A 49 23.00 11.81 5.09
N LYS A 50 22.67 12.88 4.33
CA LYS A 50 23.61 13.96 4.03
C LYS A 50 23.95 14.71 5.32
N GLY A 51 25.22 14.62 5.74
CA GLY A 51 25.73 15.26 6.95
C GLY A 51 25.72 14.38 8.21
N ASN A 52 25.18 13.15 8.14
CA ASN A 52 25.21 12.22 9.28
C ASN A 52 26.55 11.49 9.44
N PHE A 53 27.41 11.55 8.41
CA PHE A 53 28.72 10.93 8.41
C PHE A 53 29.75 11.97 8.00
N LYS A 54 30.76 12.16 8.85
CA LYS A 54 31.93 12.95 8.55
C LYS A 54 33.03 11.97 8.17
N ILE A 55 33.40 11.95 6.90
CA ILE A 55 34.56 11.20 6.43
C ILE A 55 35.79 12.02 6.84
N SER A 56 36.79 11.35 7.42
CA SER A 56 38.06 12.02 7.72
C SER A 56 38.73 12.47 6.42
N ASP A 57 39.41 13.62 6.48
CA ASP A 57 40.23 14.11 5.37
C ASP A 57 41.44 13.18 5.10
N ASP A 58 41.85 12.37 6.09
CA ASP A 58 42.83 11.30 5.97
C ASP A 58 42.11 9.94 5.97
N PHE A 59 42.14 9.26 4.83
CA PHE A 59 41.51 7.95 4.66
C PHE A 59 42.03 6.89 5.65
N ASP A 60 43.30 7.01 6.07
CA ASP A 60 43.96 6.02 6.94
C ASP A 60 43.81 6.33 8.44
N GLU A 61 43.23 7.47 8.82
CA GLU A 61 43.01 7.85 10.22
C GLU A 61 42.20 6.80 11.02
N PRO A 62 41.08 6.26 10.51
CA PRO A 62 40.30 5.25 11.23
C PRO A 62 41.07 3.93 11.45
N LEU A 63 42.06 3.65 10.59
CA LEU A 63 42.90 2.45 10.69
C LEU A 63 43.95 2.59 11.79
N LYS A 64 44.35 3.82 12.15
CA LYS A 64 45.30 4.08 13.23
C LYS A 64 44.65 3.80 14.59
N GLU A 65 43.42 4.26 14.80
CA GLU A 65 42.65 3.98 16.02
C GLU A 65 42.41 2.48 16.23
N LEU A 66 42.17 1.72 15.16
CA LEU A 66 41.96 0.27 15.22
C LEU A 66 43.23 -0.53 15.61
N LYS A 67 44.43 0.02 15.39
CA LYS A 67 45.69 -0.66 15.75
C LYS A 67 45.96 -0.66 17.25
N ASP A 68 45.45 0.34 17.97
CA ASP A 68 45.63 0.44 19.43
C ASP A 68 44.76 -0.57 20.20
N TYR A 69 43.84 -1.26 19.51
CA TYR A 69 42.97 -2.31 20.06
C TYR A 69 43.37 -3.73 19.65
N MET A 70 44.44 -3.90 18.86
CA MET A 70 45.01 -5.19 18.44
C MET A 70 46.36 -5.43 19.09
#